data_AF-A0A959NA94-F1
#
_entry.id   AF-A0A959NA94-F1
#
_cell.length_a   1.000
_cell.length_b   1.000
_cell.length_c   1.000
_cell.angle_alpha   90.00
_cell.angle_beta   90.00
_cell.angle_gamma   90.00
#
_symmetry.space_group_name_H-M   'P 1'
#
loop_
_entity.id
_entity.type
_entity.pdbx_description
1 polymer ?
#
loop_
_entity_poly.entity_id
_entity_poly.type
_entity_poly.pdbx_seq_one_letter_code
_entity_poly.pdbx_strand_id
1 'polypeptide(L)'
;NDIYLKYIKPNASQKTIKTSNYIIGITVVIISIILGIQAKNVNQVLQLLVSALWGGYTAANVLKWYWWRFNAQGYFWGMFSGIIISAIPMVFPETLANLFPDFAPDIRILYYFPIILFGSLIGCLIATYLTKPTDIKVLKEFYKNVRPWGFWKPIQLQVLKEFPELKKNDNFFRDMLNIVIGTLWQTSLVALPMYIIFHEFTAGAVTFIIAVTLTLILKKTWYDRLNEYDN
;
A
#
# COMPACT_ATOMS: atom_id res chain seq x y z
N ASN A 1 -13.38 -15.21 -5.08
CA ASN A 1 -14.75 -14.62 -5.19
C ASN A 1 -14.84 -13.58 -6.28
N ASP A 2 -13.90 -12.64 -6.36
CA ASP A 2 -13.98 -11.45 -7.24
C ASP A 2 -13.95 -11.74 -8.75
N ILE A 3 -13.42 -12.90 -9.15
CA ILE A 3 -13.40 -13.35 -10.54
C ILE A 3 -14.40 -14.50 -10.75
N TYR A 4 -14.22 -15.59 -10.01
CA TYR A 4 -15.00 -16.82 -10.21
C TYR A 4 -16.50 -16.62 -10.01
N LEU A 5 -16.94 -15.99 -8.92
CA LEU A 5 -18.37 -15.76 -8.70
C LEU A 5 -18.88 -14.59 -9.54
N LYS A 6 -18.07 -13.53 -9.69
CA LYS A 6 -18.54 -12.33 -10.39
C LYS A 6 -18.70 -12.53 -11.90
N TYR A 7 -17.83 -13.32 -12.53
CA TYR A 7 -17.77 -13.42 -14.00
C TYR A 7 -17.89 -14.84 -14.55
N ILE A 8 -17.59 -15.89 -13.77
CA ILE A 8 -17.57 -17.28 -14.28
C ILE A 8 -18.84 -18.04 -13.89
N LYS A 9 -19.17 -18.09 -12.60
CA LYS A 9 -20.31 -18.84 -12.08
C LYS A 9 -20.97 -18.14 -10.88
N PRO A 10 -21.83 -17.12 -11.12
CA PRO A 10 -22.47 -16.33 -10.07
C PRO A 10 -23.32 -17.13 -9.08
N ASN A 11 -23.99 -18.18 -9.56
CA ASN A 11 -24.86 -19.03 -8.75
C ASN A 11 -24.18 -20.34 -8.33
N ALA A 12 -22.86 -20.32 -8.08
CA ALA A 12 -22.14 -21.52 -7.66
C ALA A 12 -22.58 -21.97 -6.25
N SER A 13 -22.82 -23.27 -6.10
CA SER A 13 -23.10 -23.85 -4.78
C SER A 13 -21.91 -23.67 -3.83
N GLN A 14 -22.16 -23.63 -2.51
CA GLN A 14 -21.09 -23.53 -1.50
C GLN A 14 -20.02 -24.63 -1.64
N LYS A 15 -20.45 -25.84 -2.02
CA LYS A 15 -19.53 -26.95 -2.31
C LYS A 15 -18.60 -26.62 -3.49
N THR A 16 -19.16 -26.07 -4.58
CA THR A 16 -18.40 -25.65 -5.76
C THR A 16 -17.44 -24.50 -5.44
N ILE A 17 -17.84 -23.54 -4.61
CA ILE A 17 -16.99 -22.43 -4.16
C ILE A 17 -15.79 -22.97 -3.39
N LYS A 18 -16.05 -23.83 -2.39
CA LYS A 18 -15.01 -24.44 -1.56
C LYS A 18 -14.02 -25.24 -2.40
N THR A 19 -14.52 -26.11 -3.30
CA THR A 19 -13.66 -26.89 -4.19
C THR A 19 -12.83 -25.99 -5.13
N SER A 20 -13.44 -24.96 -5.72
CA SER A 20 -12.73 -24.03 -6.61
C SER A 20 -11.64 -23.26 -5.88
N ASN A 21 -11.91 -22.81 -4.64
CA ASN A 21 -10.91 -22.16 -3.81
C ASN A 21 -9.74 -23.08 -3.48
N TYR A 22 -9.98 -24.36 -3.18
CA TYR A 22 -8.90 -25.32 -2.95
C TYR A 22 -8.09 -25.59 -4.22
N ILE A 23 -8.76 -25.78 -5.37
CA ILE A 23 -8.06 -26.01 -6.65
C ILE A 23 -7.16 -24.82 -6.96
N ILE A 24 -7.70 -23.59 -6.93
CA ILE A 24 -6.92 -22.37 -7.20
C ILE A 24 -5.78 -22.23 -6.18
N GLY A 25 -6.05 -22.47 -4.90
CA GLY A 25 -5.03 -22.41 -3.86
C GLY A 25 -3.87 -23.40 -4.10
N ILE A 26 -4.19 -24.67 -4.38
CA ILE A 26 -3.20 -25.70 -4.69
C ILE A 26 -2.42 -25.35 -5.96
N THR A 27 -3.11 -24.90 -7.02
CA THR A 27 -2.46 -24.47 -8.27
C THR A 27 -1.49 -23.32 -8.03
N VAL A 28 -1.90 -22.30 -7.26
CA VAL A 28 -1.03 -21.16 -6.91
C VAL A 28 0.18 -21.63 -6.10
N VAL A 29 0.01 -22.55 -5.16
CA VAL A 29 1.13 -23.12 -4.38
C VAL A 29 2.10 -23.88 -5.28
N ILE A 30 1.61 -24.74 -6.17
CA ILE A 30 2.46 -25.50 -7.10
C ILE A 30 3.26 -24.55 -7.99
N ILE A 31 2.60 -23.54 -8.59
CA ILE A 31 3.29 -22.53 -9.42
C ILE A 31 4.33 -21.77 -8.59
N SER A 32 3.99 -21.38 -7.36
CA SER A 32 4.91 -20.66 -6.46
C SER A 32 6.14 -21.50 -6.11
N ILE A 33 5.98 -22.80 -5.88
CA ILE A 33 7.10 -23.73 -5.64
C ILE A 33 7.99 -23.82 -6.89
N ILE A 34 7.40 -23.99 -8.08
CA ILE A 34 8.15 -24.09 -9.34
C ILE A 34 8.95 -22.80 -9.61
N LEU A 35 8.35 -21.63 -9.36
CA LEU A 35 9.07 -20.36 -9.50
C LEU A 35 10.11 -20.17 -8.39
N GLY A 36 9.79 -20.61 -7.16
CA GLY A 36 10.67 -20.51 -5.99
C GLY A 36 11.96 -21.30 -6.16
N ILE A 37 11.91 -22.52 -6.73
CA ILE A 37 13.12 -23.31 -7.02
C ILE A 37 13.98 -22.71 -8.13
N GLN A 38 13.41 -21.85 -8.97
CA GLN A 38 14.15 -21.12 -10.02
C GLN A 38 14.74 -19.79 -9.52
N ALA A 39 14.28 -19.30 -8.36
CA ALA A 39 14.76 -18.05 -7.78
C ALA A 39 16.21 -18.21 -7.29
N LYS A 40 17.15 -17.68 -8.08
CA LYS A 40 18.60 -17.77 -7.78
C LYS A 40 19.02 -16.87 -6.61
N ASN A 41 18.30 -15.78 -6.37
CA ASN A 41 18.69 -14.78 -5.39
C ASN A 41 17.46 -14.14 -4.74
N VAL A 42 17.29 -14.38 -3.44
CA VAL A 42 16.20 -13.81 -2.63
C VAL A 42 16.26 -12.29 -2.63
N ASN A 43 17.46 -11.68 -2.56
CA ASN A 43 17.64 -10.23 -2.58
C ASN A 43 17.12 -9.62 -3.89
N GLN A 44 17.40 -10.23 -5.04
CA GLN A 44 16.88 -9.74 -6.33
C GLN A 44 15.35 -9.77 -6.38
N VAL A 45 14.74 -10.87 -5.90
CA VAL A 45 13.28 -10.98 -5.83
C VAL A 45 12.69 -9.93 -4.88
N LEU A 46 13.28 -9.78 -3.68
CA LEU A 46 12.84 -8.80 -2.70
C LEU A 46 12.94 -7.38 -3.24
N GLN A 47 14.04 -7.03 -3.91
CA GLN A 47 14.19 -5.69 -4.48
C GLN A 47 13.26 -5.42 -5.64
N LEU A 48 12.99 -6.42 -6.48
CA LEU A 48 11.98 -6.29 -7.52
C LEU A 48 10.60 -6.00 -6.91
N LEU A 49 10.21 -6.76 -5.90
CA LEU A 49 8.92 -6.57 -5.23
C LEU A 49 8.88 -5.22 -4.50
N VAL A 50 9.83 -4.96 -3.60
CA VAL A 50 9.83 -3.81 -2.68
C VAL A 50 10.26 -2.50 -3.34
N SER A 51 11.10 -2.52 -4.36
CA SER A 51 11.55 -1.27 -5.01
C SER A 51 10.73 -0.99 -6.28
N ALA A 52 10.51 -2.00 -7.11
CA ALA A 52 9.86 -1.79 -8.40
C ALA A 52 8.33 -1.73 -8.26
N LEU A 53 7.70 -2.75 -7.65
CA LEU A 53 6.24 -2.79 -7.54
C LEU A 53 5.70 -1.80 -6.52
N TRP A 54 6.36 -1.64 -5.36
CA TRP A 54 5.90 -0.65 -4.37
C TRP A 54 5.97 0.77 -4.91
N GLY A 55 7.03 1.14 -5.64
CA GLY A 55 7.11 2.46 -6.28
C GLY A 55 5.93 2.71 -7.21
N GLY A 56 5.53 1.69 -7.98
CA GLY A 56 4.44 1.80 -8.93
C GLY A 56 3.05 1.89 -8.32
N TYR A 57 2.81 1.32 -7.12
CA TYR A 57 1.48 1.37 -6.48
C TYR A 57 1.32 2.49 -5.44
N THR A 58 2.42 3.00 -4.88
CA THR A 58 2.40 3.89 -3.70
C THR A 58 1.58 5.15 -3.95
N ALA A 59 1.83 5.86 -5.07
CA ALA A 59 1.12 7.11 -5.38
C ALA A 59 -0.41 6.91 -5.43
N ALA A 60 -0.87 5.88 -6.15
CA ALA A 60 -2.29 5.57 -6.28
C ALA A 60 -2.95 5.20 -4.93
N ASN A 61 -2.21 4.51 -4.05
CA ASN A 61 -2.70 4.10 -2.74
C ASN A 61 -2.72 5.23 -1.70
N VAL A 62 -1.90 6.26 -1.88
CA VAL A 62 -1.98 7.50 -1.08
C VAL A 62 -3.14 8.36 -1.59
N LEU A 63 -3.18 8.67 -2.90
CA LEU A 63 -4.15 9.61 -3.46
C LEU A 63 -5.61 9.21 -3.22
N LYS A 64 -5.92 7.90 -3.22
CA LYS A 64 -7.28 7.40 -2.98
C LYS A 64 -7.88 7.81 -1.63
N TRP A 65 -7.04 8.05 -0.62
CA TRP A 65 -7.50 8.44 0.71
C TRP A 65 -7.55 9.96 0.89
N TYR A 66 -6.60 10.68 0.28
CA TYR A 66 -6.40 12.11 0.57
C TYR A 66 -7.00 13.06 -0.47
N TRP A 67 -7.51 12.56 -1.60
CA TRP A 67 -8.01 13.43 -2.67
C TRP A 67 -9.36 12.98 -3.22
N TRP A 68 -10.40 13.79 -2.98
CA TRP A 68 -11.78 13.50 -3.37
C TRP A 68 -11.98 13.25 -4.87
N ARG A 69 -11.16 13.88 -5.72
CA ARG A 69 -11.31 13.84 -7.18
C ARG A 69 -10.71 12.58 -7.80
N PHE A 70 -9.84 11.90 -7.05
CA PHE A 70 -9.17 10.68 -7.49
C PHE A 70 -10.19 9.56 -7.72
N ASN A 71 -10.10 8.91 -8.88
CA ASN A 71 -11.09 7.93 -9.32
C ASN A 71 -10.42 6.61 -9.76
N ALA A 72 -11.24 5.63 -10.12
CA ALA A 72 -10.75 4.30 -10.51
C ALA A 72 -9.80 4.32 -11.72
N GLN A 73 -9.97 5.28 -12.65
CA GLN A 73 -9.10 5.42 -13.81
C GLN A 73 -7.74 6.00 -13.42
N GLY A 74 -7.71 7.02 -12.55
CA GLY A 74 -6.49 7.51 -11.92
C GLY A 74 -5.72 6.39 -11.19
N TYR A 75 -6.43 5.56 -10.44
CA TYR A 75 -5.85 4.41 -9.74
C TYR A 75 -5.24 3.39 -10.72
N PHE A 76 -5.99 3.01 -11.75
CA PHE A 76 -5.52 2.03 -12.75
C PHE A 76 -4.31 2.54 -13.53
N TRP A 77 -4.42 3.71 -14.18
CA TRP A 77 -3.36 4.24 -15.02
C TRP A 77 -2.12 4.67 -14.25
N GLY A 78 -2.29 5.13 -13.00
CA GLY A 78 -1.19 5.39 -12.10
C GLY A 78 -0.37 4.15 -11.75
N MET A 79 -1.05 3.05 -11.40
CA MET A 79 -0.34 1.78 -11.16
C MET A 79 0.26 1.21 -12.44
N PHE A 80 -0.47 1.27 -13.56
CA PHE A 80 -0.02 0.75 -14.84
C PHE A 80 1.24 1.49 -15.33
N SER A 81 1.24 2.83 -15.30
CA SER A 81 2.43 3.63 -15.64
C SER A 81 3.61 3.34 -14.72
N GLY A 82 3.37 3.22 -13.41
CA GLY A 82 4.40 2.80 -12.46
C GLY A 82 5.02 1.45 -12.79
N ILE A 83 4.20 0.44 -13.09
CA ILE A 83 4.68 -0.90 -13.48
C ILE A 83 5.49 -0.83 -14.78
N ILE A 84 5.01 -0.12 -15.80
CA ILE A 84 5.73 0.03 -17.07
C ILE A 84 7.10 0.67 -16.85
N ILE A 85 7.16 1.75 -16.07
CA ILE A 85 8.43 2.43 -15.76
C ILE A 85 9.36 1.50 -14.97
N SER A 86 8.83 0.76 -14.00
CA SER A 86 9.58 -0.21 -13.22
C SER A 86 10.17 -1.36 -14.07
N ALA A 87 9.54 -1.67 -15.21
CA ALA A 87 9.98 -2.71 -16.14
C ALA A 87 11.05 -2.22 -17.15
N ILE A 88 11.27 -0.90 -17.29
CA ILE A 88 12.26 -0.34 -18.23
C ILE A 88 13.66 -0.94 -17.98
N PRO A 89 14.19 -1.00 -16.74
CA PRO A 89 15.46 -1.66 -16.46
C PRO A 89 15.55 -3.14 -16.85
N MET A 90 14.42 -3.84 -16.96
CA MET A 90 14.43 -5.25 -17.38
C MET A 90 14.64 -5.41 -18.88
N VAL A 91 14.09 -4.48 -19.66
CA VAL A 91 14.23 -4.46 -21.12
C VAL A 91 15.53 -3.79 -21.54
N PHE A 92 15.97 -2.78 -20.78
CA PHE A 92 17.20 -2.02 -21.00
C PHE A 92 18.09 -2.09 -19.74
N PRO A 93 18.85 -3.18 -19.55
CA PRO A 93 19.65 -3.40 -18.34
C PRO A 93 20.68 -2.29 -18.05
N GLU A 94 21.17 -1.63 -19.10
CA GLU A 94 22.14 -0.54 -18.99
C GLU A 94 21.53 0.74 -18.42
N THR A 95 20.20 0.91 -18.43
CA THR A 95 19.53 2.12 -17.91
C THR A 95 19.91 2.39 -16.46
N LEU A 96 19.91 1.37 -15.62
CA LEU A 96 20.30 1.54 -14.21
C LEU A 96 21.79 1.84 -14.07
N ALA A 97 22.65 1.20 -14.87
CA ALA A 97 24.09 1.46 -14.83
C ALA A 97 24.45 2.89 -15.25
N ASN A 98 23.77 3.41 -16.27
CA ASN A 98 24.00 4.74 -16.80
C ASN A 98 23.46 5.85 -15.89
N LEU A 99 22.31 5.62 -15.25
CA LEU A 99 21.70 6.58 -14.32
C LEU A 99 22.38 6.58 -12.94
N PHE A 100 22.89 5.42 -12.51
CA PHE A 100 23.42 5.20 -11.16
C PHE A 100 24.77 4.46 -11.21
N PRO A 101 25.81 5.03 -11.87
CA PRO A 101 27.07 4.34 -12.10
C PRO A 101 27.82 4.04 -10.80
N ASP A 102 27.76 4.96 -9.83
CA ASP A 102 28.48 4.87 -8.55
C ASP A 102 27.87 3.88 -7.55
N PHE A 103 26.67 3.35 -7.85
CA PHE A 103 25.97 2.43 -6.99
C PHE A 103 26.19 0.98 -7.42
N ALA A 104 26.23 0.07 -6.45
CA ALA A 104 26.38 -1.36 -6.72
C ALA A 104 25.19 -1.88 -7.55
N PRO A 105 25.41 -2.81 -8.51
CA PRO A 105 24.36 -3.28 -9.43
C PRO A 105 23.09 -3.77 -8.73
N ASP A 106 23.28 -4.40 -7.58
CA ASP A 106 22.25 -4.98 -6.73
C ASP A 106 21.56 -3.96 -5.84
N ILE A 107 21.81 -2.65 -5.90
CA ILE A 107 21.03 -1.65 -5.15
C ILE A 107 20.46 -0.55 -6.04
N ARG A 108 20.86 -0.49 -7.31
CA ARG A 108 20.44 0.57 -8.24
C ARG A 108 18.92 0.68 -8.40
N ILE A 109 18.19 -0.44 -8.33
CA ILE A 109 16.72 -0.43 -8.45
C ILE A 109 16.05 0.30 -7.28
N LEU A 110 16.66 0.30 -6.08
CA LEU A 110 16.19 1.07 -4.94
C LEU A 110 16.28 2.57 -5.23
N TYR A 111 17.38 3.02 -5.84
CA TYR A 111 17.57 4.42 -6.24
C TYR A 111 16.71 4.82 -7.45
N TYR A 112 16.22 3.86 -8.20
CA TYR A 112 15.25 4.08 -9.29
C TYR A 112 13.82 4.31 -8.77
N PHE A 113 13.52 3.95 -7.52
CA PHE A 113 12.19 4.10 -6.90
C PHE A 113 11.57 5.50 -7.08
N PRO A 114 12.27 6.63 -6.86
CA PRO A 114 11.67 7.96 -7.04
C PRO A 114 11.21 8.23 -8.47
N ILE A 115 11.92 7.70 -9.48
CA ILE A 115 11.53 7.83 -10.89
C ILE A 115 10.23 7.06 -11.15
N ILE A 116 10.13 5.83 -10.61
CA ILE A 116 8.90 5.02 -10.69
C ILE A 116 7.74 5.75 -10.02
N LEU A 117 7.95 6.24 -8.79
CA LEU A 117 6.93 6.93 -8.01
C LEU A 117 6.43 8.18 -8.73
N PHE A 118 7.34 8.98 -9.27
CA PHE A 118 6.99 10.21 -10.00
C PHE A 118 6.23 9.90 -11.29
N GLY A 119 6.66 8.89 -12.03
CA GLY A 119 5.95 8.43 -13.21
C GLY A 119 4.54 7.89 -12.91
N SER A 120 4.41 7.10 -11.85
CA SER A 120 3.11 6.64 -11.34
C SER A 120 2.21 7.81 -10.92
N LEU A 121 2.78 8.82 -10.27
CA LEU A 121 2.06 10.03 -9.87
C LEU A 121 1.58 10.82 -11.09
N ILE A 122 2.40 11.00 -12.11
CA ILE A 122 1.99 11.63 -13.37
C ILE A 122 0.83 10.85 -14.00
N GLY A 123 0.94 9.52 -14.09
CA GLY A 123 -0.12 8.67 -14.61
C GLY A 123 -1.42 8.81 -13.81
N CYS A 124 -1.33 8.84 -12.48
CA CYS A 124 -2.46 9.12 -11.58
C CYS A 124 -3.13 10.45 -11.93
N LEU A 125 -2.36 11.53 -12.03
CA LEU A 125 -2.88 12.88 -12.25
C LEU A 125 -3.52 13.03 -13.64
N ILE A 126 -2.81 12.64 -14.70
CA ILE A 126 -3.29 12.74 -16.09
C ILE A 126 -4.61 11.99 -16.22
N ALA A 127 -4.65 10.72 -15.81
CA ALA A 127 -5.86 9.92 -15.95
C ALA A 127 -7.02 10.45 -15.10
N THR A 128 -6.74 10.96 -13.90
CA THR A 128 -7.80 11.54 -13.03
C THR A 128 -8.45 12.78 -13.66
N TYR A 129 -7.66 13.65 -14.28
CA TYR A 129 -8.17 14.87 -14.92
C TYR A 129 -8.84 14.61 -16.27
N LEU A 130 -8.39 13.60 -17.02
CA LEU A 130 -9.00 13.21 -18.30
C LEU A 130 -10.31 12.43 -18.15
N THR A 131 -10.62 11.94 -16.96
CA THR A 131 -11.79 11.07 -16.72
C THR A 131 -12.78 11.72 -15.76
N LYS A 132 -14.05 11.32 -15.85
CA LYS A 132 -15.11 11.90 -15.01
C LYS A 132 -14.88 11.59 -13.52
N PRO A 133 -15.26 12.49 -12.60
CA PRO A 133 -15.23 12.19 -11.17
C PRO A 133 -16.15 11.02 -10.83
N THR A 134 -15.84 10.33 -9.73
CA THR A 134 -16.74 9.34 -9.12
C THR A 134 -18.08 9.99 -8.78
N ASP A 135 -19.16 9.19 -8.83
CA ASP A 135 -20.52 9.66 -8.49
C ASP A 135 -20.53 10.35 -7.12
N ILE A 136 -21.17 11.52 -7.08
CA ILE A 136 -21.24 12.35 -5.88
C ILE A 136 -21.91 11.62 -4.70
N LYS A 137 -22.88 10.74 -4.96
CA LYS A 137 -23.57 9.95 -3.92
C LYS A 137 -22.60 9.01 -3.22
N VAL A 138 -21.76 8.32 -3.99
CA VAL A 138 -20.71 7.43 -3.46
C VAL A 138 -19.69 8.21 -2.65
N LEU A 139 -19.28 9.39 -3.14
CA LEU A 139 -18.34 10.26 -2.41
C LEU A 139 -18.91 10.77 -1.09
N LYS A 140 -20.20 11.14 -1.05
CA LYS A 140 -20.89 11.56 0.17
C LYS A 140 -21.01 10.43 1.18
N GLU A 141 -21.41 9.24 0.73
CA GLU A 141 -21.51 8.05 1.57
C GLU A 141 -20.14 7.64 2.14
N PHE A 142 -19.11 7.65 1.31
CA PHE A 142 -17.73 7.42 1.74
C PHE A 142 -17.29 8.45 2.79
N TYR A 143 -17.54 9.74 2.57
CA TYR A 143 -17.16 10.80 3.51
C TYR A 143 -17.87 10.67 4.86
N LYS A 144 -19.17 10.34 4.85
CA LYS A 144 -19.97 10.12 6.06
C LYS A 144 -19.41 8.99 6.93
N ASN A 145 -18.99 7.90 6.29
CA ASN A 145 -18.52 6.71 6.99
C ASN A 145 -17.05 6.83 7.43
N VAL A 146 -16.17 7.38 6.58
CA VAL A 146 -14.72 7.36 6.81
C VAL A 146 -14.18 8.65 7.41
N ARG A 147 -14.82 9.79 7.11
CA ARG A 147 -14.37 11.15 7.51
C ARG A 147 -12.86 11.36 7.22
N PRO A 148 -12.42 11.13 5.96
CA PRO A 148 -11.00 11.11 5.60
C PRO A 148 -10.33 12.48 5.73
N TRP A 149 -9.02 12.49 5.94
CA TRP A 149 -8.19 13.69 5.86
C TRP A 149 -7.83 14.07 4.42
N GLY A 150 -7.32 15.28 4.25
CA GLY A 150 -6.79 15.79 2.98
C GLY A 150 -7.76 16.72 2.27
N PHE A 151 -7.70 16.70 0.94
CA PHE A 151 -8.49 17.55 0.08
C PHE A 151 -9.89 16.96 -0.08
N TRP A 152 -10.75 17.11 0.93
CA TRP A 152 -12.16 16.68 0.89
C TRP A 152 -13.16 17.81 1.13
N LYS A 153 -12.67 19.05 1.30
CA LYS A 153 -13.49 20.23 1.59
C LYS A 153 -14.72 20.40 0.68
N PRO A 154 -14.66 20.18 -0.65
CA PRO A 154 -15.85 20.32 -1.50
C PRO A 154 -16.96 19.32 -1.19
N ILE A 155 -16.61 18.07 -0.89
CA ILE A 155 -17.57 17.02 -0.55
C ILE A 155 -18.08 17.22 0.89
N GLN A 156 -17.17 17.54 1.81
CA GLN A 156 -17.51 17.86 3.20
C GLN A 156 -18.59 18.94 3.28
N LEU A 157 -18.43 20.06 2.56
CA LEU A 157 -19.40 21.16 2.57
C LEU A 157 -20.78 20.74 2.03
N GLN A 158 -20.83 19.78 1.09
CA GLN A 158 -22.11 19.25 0.61
C GLN A 158 -22.75 18.32 1.62
N VAL A 159 -21.96 17.46 2.28
CA VAL A 159 -22.47 16.55 3.32
C VAL A 159 -22.98 17.33 4.52
N LEU A 160 -22.28 18.38 4.96
CA LEU A 160 -22.70 19.21 6.10
C LEU A 160 -24.00 19.98 5.86
N LYS A 161 -24.35 20.28 4.60
CA LYS A 161 -25.66 20.86 4.26
C LYS A 161 -26.82 19.89 4.48
N GLU A 162 -26.57 18.61 4.27
CA GLU A 162 -27.57 17.54 4.44
C GLU A 162 -27.56 16.97 5.87
N PHE A 163 -26.40 16.98 6.53
CA PHE A 163 -26.18 16.43 7.87
C PHE A 163 -25.35 17.42 8.73
N PRO A 164 -25.98 18.47 9.30
CA PRO A 164 -25.28 19.49 10.10
C PRO A 164 -24.63 18.93 11.38
N GLU A 165 -25.16 17.84 11.92
CA GLU A 165 -24.68 17.14 13.13
C GLU A 165 -23.32 16.45 12.90
N LEU A 166 -22.90 16.24 11.64
CA LEU A 166 -21.71 15.45 11.32
C LEU A 166 -20.43 16.18 11.76
N LYS A 167 -19.75 15.66 12.78
CA LYS A 167 -18.45 16.17 13.21
C LYS A 167 -17.34 15.72 12.28
N LYS A 168 -16.48 16.67 11.88
CA LYS A 168 -15.24 16.40 11.14
C LYS A 168 -14.25 15.64 12.05
N ASN A 169 -13.42 14.80 11.46
CA ASN A 169 -12.26 14.22 12.14
C ASN A 169 -11.12 15.24 12.21
N ASP A 170 -10.77 15.67 13.43
CA ASP A 170 -9.69 16.64 13.70
C ASP A 170 -8.43 15.98 14.31
N ASN A 171 -8.40 14.65 14.44
CA ASN A 171 -7.28 13.91 15.04
C ASN A 171 -6.07 13.70 14.11
N PHE A 172 -5.94 14.51 13.04
CA PHE A 172 -4.89 14.37 12.05
C PHE A 172 -3.49 14.25 12.67
N PHE A 173 -3.13 15.16 13.59
CA PHE A 173 -1.80 15.15 14.22
C PHE A 173 -1.54 13.89 15.05
N ARG A 174 -2.54 13.44 15.81
CA ARG A 174 -2.45 12.21 16.60
C ARG A 174 -2.24 11.00 15.69
N ASP A 175 -3.01 10.93 14.61
CA ASP A 175 -2.98 9.77 13.74
C ASP A 175 -1.74 9.76 12.85
N MET A 176 -1.23 10.91 12.43
CA MET A 176 0.11 11.01 11.81
C MET A 176 1.23 10.61 12.77
N LEU A 177 1.16 11.02 14.03
CA LEU A 177 2.13 10.60 15.05
C LEU A 177 2.07 9.08 15.25
N ASN A 178 0.87 8.50 15.31
CA ASN A 178 0.68 7.04 15.39
C ASN A 178 1.25 6.31 14.16
N ILE A 179 1.18 6.90 12.97
CA ILE A 179 1.82 6.34 11.77
C ILE A 179 3.35 6.31 11.95
N VAL A 180 3.97 7.40 12.39
CA VAL A 180 5.42 7.47 12.62
C VAL A 180 5.86 6.45 13.68
N ILE A 181 5.16 6.41 14.82
CA ILE A 181 5.40 5.44 15.89
C ILE A 181 5.22 4.01 15.37
N GLY A 182 4.18 3.75 14.58
CA GLY A 182 3.89 2.47 13.94
C GLY A 182 4.97 2.04 12.97
N THR A 183 5.52 2.96 12.17
CA THR A 183 6.65 2.68 11.27
C THR A 183 7.90 2.30 12.08
N LEU A 184 8.28 3.10 13.09
CA LEU A 184 9.42 2.79 13.96
C LEU A 184 9.24 1.44 14.68
N TRP A 185 8.02 1.16 15.13
CA TRP A 185 7.67 -0.09 15.78
C TRP A 185 7.82 -1.28 14.84
N GLN A 186 7.28 -1.19 13.62
CA GLN A 186 7.39 -2.22 12.61
C GLN A 186 8.86 -2.43 12.18
N THR A 187 9.63 -1.36 11.99
CA THR A 187 11.07 -1.45 11.72
C THR A 187 11.81 -2.17 12.85
N SER A 188 11.48 -1.87 14.11
CA SER A 188 12.08 -2.54 15.27
C SER A 188 11.76 -4.04 15.29
N LEU A 189 10.52 -4.43 14.99
CA LEU A 189 10.12 -5.83 14.91
C LEU A 189 10.84 -6.60 13.78
N VAL A 190 11.12 -5.94 12.66
CA VAL A 190 11.87 -6.54 11.54
C VAL A 190 13.37 -6.62 11.87
N ALA A 191 13.92 -5.61 12.53
CA ALA A 191 15.35 -5.56 12.89
C ALA A 191 15.71 -6.52 14.03
N LEU A 192 14.82 -6.73 15.00
CA LEU A 192 15.05 -7.58 16.17
C LEU A 192 15.56 -9.00 15.82
N PRO A 193 14.89 -9.80 14.96
CA PRO A 193 15.38 -11.13 14.61
C PRO A 193 16.74 -11.08 13.90
N MET A 194 17.03 -10.03 13.12
CA MET A 194 18.32 -9.87 12.46
C MET A 194 19.45 -9.70 13.48
N TYR A 195 19.27 -8.87 14.51
CA TYR A 195 20.26 -8.71 15.58
C TYR A 195 20.49 -9.99 16.38
N ILE A 196 19.43 -10.78 16.62
CA ILE A 196 19.56 -12.08 17.28
C ILE A 196 20.39 -13.04 16.42
N ILE A 197 20.10 -13.12 15.11
CA ILE A 197 20.83 -13.98 14.17
C ILE A 197 22.31 -13.58 14.07
N PHE A 198 22.61 -12.27 14.08
CA PHE A 198 23.98 -11.77 14.05
C PHE A 198 24.69 -11.84 15.40
N HIS A 199 24.06 -12.39 16.45
CA HIS A 199 24.61 -12.47 17.80
C HIS A 199 24.92 -11.07 18.42
N GLU A 200 24.29 -10.02 17.91
CA GLU A 200 24.38 -8.64 18.39
C GLU A 200 23.37 -8.42 19.53
N PHE A 201 23.57 -9.12 20.65
CA PHE A 201 22.58 -9.19 21.74
C PHE A 201 22.29 -7.84 22.39
N THR A 202 23.27 -6.94 22.47
CA THR A 202 23.06 -5.58 23.01
C THR A 202 22.10 -4.80 22.12
N ALA A 203 22.33 -4.79 20.79
CA ALA A 203 21.44 -4.13 19.84
C ALA A 203 20.06 -4.80 19.81
N GLY A 204 20.01 -6.13 19.92
CA GLY A 204 18.77 -6.89 20.05
C GLY A 204 17.96 -6.50 21.29
N ALA A 205 18.59 -6.39 22.46
CA ALA A 205 17.94 -5.99 23.70
C ALA A 205 17.40 -4.55 23.63
N VAL A 206 18.19 -3.61 23.10
CA VAL A 206 17.76 -2.22 22.88
C VAL A 206 16.55 -2.18 21.93
N THR A 207 16.61 -2.89 20.81
CA THR A 207 15.53 -2.96 19.82
C THR A 207 14.25 -3.57 20.42
N PHE A 208 14.39 -4.60 21.26
CA PHE A 208 13.26 -5.21 21.97
C PHE A 208 12.60 -4.22 22.92
N ILE A 209 13.38 -3.47 23.71
CA ILE A 209 12.86 -2.44 24.62
C ILE A 209 12.12 -1.35 23.83
N ILE A 210 12.68 -0.90 22.70
CA ILE A 210 12.01 0.05 21.80
C ILE A 210 10.69 -0.52 21.31
N ALA A 211 10.67 -1.76 20.81
CA ALA A 211 9.46 -2.39 20.30
C ALA A 211 8.36 -2.49 21.39
N VAL A 212 8.70 -2.94 22.59
CA VAL A 212 7.75 -3.01 23.72
C VAL A 212 7.24 -1.61 24.10
N THR A 213 8.13 -0.63 24.19
CA THR A 213 7.75 0.75 24.53
C THR A 213 6.78 1.33 23.50
N LEU A 214 7.08 1.17 22.20
CA LEU A 214 6.21 1.64 21.13
C LEU A 214 4.87 0.87 21.10
N THR A 215 4.86 -0.43 21.43
CA THR A 215 3.60 -1.18 21.62
C THR A 215 2.73 -0.56 22.70
N LEU A 216 3.30 -0.23 23.86
CA LEU A 216 2.56 0.38 24.96
C LEU A 216 2.02 1.77 24.58
N ILE A 217 2.82 2.56 23.84
CA ILE A 217 2.39 3.85 23.33
C ILE A 217 1.22 3.67 22.35
N LEU A 218 1.37 2.82 21.32
CA LEU A 218 0.32 2.55 20.33
C LEU A 218 -0.95 1.98 20.95
N LYS A 219 -0.82 1.16 22.00
CA LYS A 219 -1.99 0.68 22.74
C LYS A 219 -2.81 1.86 23.26
N LYS A 220 -2.16 2.84 23.90
CA LYS A 220 -2.83 3.99 24.52
C LYS A 220 -3.26 5.07 23.52
N THR A 221 -2.46 5.32 22.49
CA THR A 221 -2.68 6.42 21.53
C THR A 221 -3.54 6.02 20.34
N TRP A 222 -3.62 4.73 20.02
CA TRP A 222 -4.38 4.21 18.88
C TRP A 222 -5.42 3.15 19.30
N TYR A 223 -5.00 2.01 19.87
CA TYR A 223 -5.91 0.87 20.10
C TYR A 223 -7.06 1.20 21.06
N ASP A 224 -6.76 1.76 22.23
CA ASP A 224 -7.75 2.11 23.25
C ASP A 224 -8.71 3.23 22.78
N ARG A 225 -8.43 3.88 21.63
CA ARG A 225 -9.20 5.00 21.06
C ARG A 225 -9.91 4.68 19.75
N LEU A 226 -9.92 3.41 19.32
CA LEU A 226 -10.58 3.00 18.07
C LEU A 226 -12.07 3.34 18.04
N ASN A 227 -12.75 3.19 19.18
CA ASN A 227 -14.21 3.35 19.27
C ASN A 227 -14.66 4.80 19.52
N GLU A 228 -13.76 5.79 19.49
CA GLU A 228 -14.13 7.21 19.73
C GLU A 228 -15.13 7.76 18.68
N TYR A 229 -15.27 7.09 17.53
CA TYR A 229 -16.08 7.55 16.40
C TYR A 229 -17.26 6.63 16.02
N ASP A 230 -17.44 5.51 16.74
CA ASP A 230 -18.56 4.58 16.51
C ASP A 230 -19.88 5.05 17.15
N ASN A 231 -19.85 6.16 17.92
CA ASN A 231 -21.02 6.80 18.54
C ASN A 231 -21.32 8.17 17.92
#